data_AF-A0AAD5CDJ2-F1
#
_entry.id   AF-A0AAD5CDJ2-F1
#
_cell.length_a   1.000
_cell.length_b   1.000
_cell.length_c   1.000
_cell.angle_alpha   90.00
_cell.angle_beta   90.00
_cell.angle_gamma   90.00
#
_symmetry.space_group_name_H-M   'P 1'
#
loop_
_entity.id
_entity.type
_entity.pdbx_description
1 polymer ?
#
loop_
_entity_poly.entity_id
_entity_poly.type
_entity_poly.pdbx_seq_one_letter_code
_entity_poly.pdbx_strand_id
1 'polypeptide(L)'
;MVGGKWWCFGNRSSGDDVADVDPIVLVSGIGGSILNSKPKSWFGITTRVWVRILLADLEFRKRVWSLYNPETGYTEALDDSSDIVVPQDDYGLYAIDILDPSLFIKLLHLTDVYHFHDMIDMLVDHGYKKGTTLFGYGYDFRQSNRIEQLIDGLKEKLETAYTASGGRKVNLISHSMGGLLVSCFIALHSDVFAKYVNKWITIATPFQGAPGCINDSLLTGLQFVEGLESYFFVSRWSMHQLIEYNKKTIPLPFNHDIYKWATTTRKLLNSVQLPEGIEFYNIYGTSLDTPFDVCYGSEMDPINDPTDICTTMPEYSYVDGDGTVPAESAMVCYL
;
A
#
# COMPACT_ATOMS: atom_id res chain seq x y z
N MET A 1 -14.17 -36.33 -64.14
CA MET A 1 -12.88 -35.61 -64.28
C MET A 1 -13.08 -34.26 -63.58
N VAL A 2 -12.89 -34.22 -62.26
CA VAL A 2 -11.66 -33.79 -61.57
C VAL A 2 -11.18 -32.41 -62.03
N GLY A 3 -11.31 -31.44 -61.12
CA GLY A 3 -10.75 -30.10 -61.21
C GLY A 3 -10.95 -29.41 -59.86
N GLY A 4 -10.18 -29.87 -58.87
CA GLY A 4 -10.32 -29.48 -57.46
C GLY A 4 -9.96 -28.01 -57.21
N LYS A 5 -10.79 -27.36 -56.40
CA LYS A 5 -10.48 -26.06 -55.79
C LYS A 5 -9.53 -26.28 -54.63
N TRP A 6 -8.35 -25.69 -54.74
CA TRP A 6 -7.30 -25.66 -53.73
C TRP A 6 -7.83 -25.00 -52.45
N TRP A 7 -7.72 -25.70 -51.32
CA TRP A 7 -7.96 -25.14 -50.00
C TRP A 7 -6.69 -24.39 -49.57
N CYS A 8 -6.72 -23.06 -49.59
CA CYS A 8 -5.71 -22.28 -48.88
C CYS A 8 -6.07 -22.31 -47.40
N PHE A 9 -5.18 -22.92 -46.61
CA PHE A 9 -5.18 -22.85 -45.16
C PHE A 9 -5.19 -21.39 -44.73
N GLY A 10 -6.34 -20.92 -44.26
CA GLY A 10 -6.39 -19.73 -43.42
C GLY A 10 -5.66 -20.07 -42.13
N ASN A 11 -4.49 -19.46 -41.93
CA ASN A 11 -3.87 -19.35 -40.62
C ASN A 11 -4.92 -18.76 -39.68
N ARG A 12 -5.56 -19.62 -38.89
CA ARG A 12 -6.08 -19.21 -37.59
C ARG A 12 -4.84 -18.82 -36.80
N SER A 13 -4.55 -17.53 -36.75
CA SER A 13 -3.86 -16.98 -35.59
C SER A 13 -4.68 -17.47 -34.40
N SER A 14 -4.09 -18.37 -33.61
CA SER A 14 -4.51 -18.59 -32.24
C SER A 14 -4.39 -17.24 -31.54
N GLY A 15 -5.45 -16.44 -31.61
CA GLY A 15 -5.64 -15.40 -30.62
C GLY A 15 -5.67 -16.14 -29.30
N ASP A 16 -4.74 -15.81 -28.41
CA ASP A 16 -4.85 -16.23 -27.04
C ASP A 16 -6.22 -15.75 -26.56
N ASP A 17 -7.19 -16.66 -26.49
CA ASP A 17 -8.50 -16.35 -25.94
C ASP A 17 -8.22 -15.80 -24.54
N VAL A 18 -8.51 -14.49 -24.38
CA VAL A 18 -8.49 -13.80 -23.10
C VAL A 18 -9.33 -14.66 -22.19
N ALA A 19 -8.75 -15.10 -21.06
CA ALA A 19 -9.48 -15.97 -20.13
C ALA A 19 -10.85 -15.35 -19.83
N ASP A 20 -11.91 -16.16 -19.88
CA ASP A 20 -13.32 -15.74 -19.68
C ASP A 20 -13.61 -15.44 -18.20
N VAL A 21 -12.74 -14.64 -17.59
CA VAL A 21 -12.80 -14.14 -16.23
C VAL A 21 -12.64 -12.63 -16.28
N ASP A 22 -13.41 -11.90 -15.47
CA ASP A 22 -13.32 -10.45 -15.41
C ASP A 22 -11.95 -10.02 -14.86
N PRO A 23 -11.24 -9.10 -15.52
CA PRO A 23 -9.88 -8.76 -15.17
C PRO A 23 -9.78 -8.10 -13.79
N ILE A 24 -8.71 -8.39 -13.04
CA ILE A 24 -8.48 -7.90 -11.67
C ILE A 24 -7.25 -7.01 -11.60
N VAL A 25 -7.37 -5.90 -10.87
CA VAL A 25 -6.22 -5.11 -10.40
C VAL A 25 -6.18 -5.18 -8.87
N LEU A 26 -5.05 -5.64 -8.32
CA LEU A 26 -4.79 -5.67 -6.88
C LEU A 26 -4.05 -4.40 -6.44
N VAL A 27 -4.52 -3.73 -5.38
CA VAL A 27 -3.93 -2.50 -4.83
C VAL A 27 -3.49 -2.73 -3.39
N SER A 28 -2.19 -2.56 -3.11
CA SER A 28 -1.63 -2.84 -1.78
C SER A 28 -1.96 -1.78 -0.72
N GLY A 29 -1.76 -2.15 0.54
CA GLY A 29 -1.84 -1.23 1.68
C GLY A 29 -0.51 -0.54 2.01
N ILE A 30 -0.48 0.17 3.13
CA ILE A 30 0.75 0.74 3.69
C ILE A 30 1.75 -0.38 4.00
N GLY A 31 3.01 -0.22 3.59
CA GLY A 31 4.03 -1.26 3.74
C GLY A 31 3.88 -2.47 2.81
N GLY A 32 2.77 -2.60 2.07
CA GLY A 32 2.45 -3.76 1.23
C GLY A 32 3.08 -3.75 -0.17
N SER A 33 4.11 -2.93 -0.39
CA SER A 33 4.82 -2.81 -1.67
C SER A 33 6.32 -2.88 -1.47
N ILE A 34 7.04 -3.60 -2.33
CA ILE A 34 8.49 -3.55 -2.38
C ILE A 34 8.95 -2.13 -2.80
N LEU A 35 9.87 -1.54 -2.04
CA LEU A 35 10.58 -0.32 -2.41
C LEU A 35 12.05 -0.63 -2.69
N ASN A 36 12.55 -0.08 -3.79
CA ASN A 36 13.95 -0.12 -4.17
C ASN A 36 14.54 1.30 -4.15
N SER A 37 15.81 1.40 -3.77
CA SER A 37 16.65 2.56 -4.06
C SER A 37 17.36 2.32 -5.38
N LYS A 38 17.05 3.16 -6.37
CA LYS A 38 17.66 3.16 -7.70
C LYS A 38 18.67 4.31 -7.77
N PRO A 39 19.98 4.02 -7.83
CA PRO A 39 20.99 5.07 -7.91
C PRO A 39 20.82 5.94 -9.15
N LYS A 40 21.09 7.24 -9.02
CA LYS A 40 21.15 8.17 -10.16
C LYS A 40 22.40 7.97 -11.01
N SER A 41 23.44 7.36 -10.43
CA SER A 41 24.65 6.95 -11.14
C SER A 41 24.39 5.76 -12.06
N TRP A 42 24.89 5.84 -13.29
CA TRP A 42 24.77 4.78 -14.30
C TRP A 42 25.35 3.42 -13.88
N PHE A 43 26.39 3.43 -13.03
CA PHE A 43 27.05 2.21 -12.55
C PHE A 43 26.46 1.69 -11.23
N GLY A 44 25.44 2.36 -10.69
CA GLY A 44 24.84 2.00 -9.43
C GLY A 44 23.94 0.77 -9.53
N ILE A 45 23.94 -0.04 -8.47
CA ILE A 45 23.08 -1.22 -8.36
C ILE A 45 21.79 -0.84 -7.62
N THR A 46 20.65 -1.13 -8.24
CA THR A 46 19.35 -0.98 -7.59
C THR A 46 19.28 -1.93 -6.40
N THR A 47 18.96 -1.40 -5.22
CA THR A 47 18.95 -2.16 -3.96
C THR A 47 17.56 -2.15 -3.36
N ARG A 48 17.04 -3.31 -2.94
CA ARG A 48 15.80 -3.37 -2.17
C ARG A 48 16.00 -2.78 -0.78
N VAL A 49 15.15 -1.82 -0.42
CA VAL A 49 15.19 -1.09 0.84
C VAL A 49 13.96 -1.35 1.71
N TRP A 50 12.88 -1.90 1.13
CA TRP A 50 11.70 -2.37 1.84
C TRP A 50 10.96 -3.45 1.00
N VAL A 51 10.37 -4.50 1.56
CA VAL A 51 10.72 -5.08 2.87
C VAL A 51 12.04 -5.82 2.72
N ARG A 52 12.85 -5.82 3.76
CA ARG A 52 14.14 -6.51 3.77
C ARG A 52 14.37 -7.04 5.16
N ILE A 53 14.87 -8.27 5.26
CA ILE A 53 15.22 -8.88 6.56
C ILE A 53 16.69 -8.61 6.93
N LEU A 54 17.61 -8.78 5.98
CA LEU A 54 19.04 -8.56 6.24
C LEU A 54 19.42 -7.09 6.09
N LEU A 55 19.97 -6.48 7.14
CA LEU A 55 20.36 -5.06 7.18
C LEU A 55 19.18 -4.11 6.93
N ALA A 56 17.97 -4.52 7.33
CA ALA A 56 16.73 -3.76 7.18
C ALA A 56 16.88 -2.32 7.67
N ASP A 57 17.25 -2.17 8.95
CA ASP A 57 17.44 -0.88 9.60
C ASP A 57 18.51 -0.02 8.91
N LEU A 58 19.65 -0.62 8.57
CA LEU A 58 20.75 0.12 7.97
C LEU A 58 20.36 0.73 6.61
N GLU A 59 19.77 -0.07 5.71
CA GLU A 59 19.36 0.43 4.39
C GLU A 59 18.17 1.37 4.49
N PHE A 60 17.20 1.08 5.37
CA PHE A 60 16.05 1.95 5.59
C PHE A 60 16.48 3.33 6.07
N ARG A 61 17.30 3.40 7.13
CA ARG A 61 17.83 4.67 7.64
C ARG A 61 18.66 5.42 6.61
N LYS A 62 19.48 4.69 5.85
CA LYS A 62 20.37 5.31 4.86
C LYS A 62 19.62 5.90 3.68
N ARG A 63 18.56 5.24 3.19
CA ARG A 63 17.97 5.56 1.87
C ARG A 63 16.50 5.94 1.89
N VAL A 64 15.74 5.51 2.90
CA VAL A 64 14.28 5.65 2.93
C VAL A 64 13.82 6.79 3.83
N TRP A 65 14.62 7.19 4.82
CA TRP A 65 14.30 8.36 5.64
C TRP A 65 14.06 9.60 4.79
N SER A 66 12.96 10.27 5.10
CA SER A 66 12.41 11.35 4.30
C SER A 66 11.86 12.48 5.14
N LEU A 67 11.78 13.66 4.53
CA LEU A 67 11.10 14.82 5.08
C LEU A 67 9.95 15.22 4.15
N TYR A 68 8.86 15.67 4.74
CA TYR A 68 7.77 16.29 4.00
C TYR A 68 8.18 17.68 3.53
N ASN A 69 8.04 17.95 2.23
CA ASN A 69 8.25 19.25 1.65
C ASN A 69 6.90 19.96 1.46
N PRO A 70 6.61 21.04 2.20
CA PRO A 70 5.31 21.73 2.13
C PRO A 70 5.08 22.50 0.83
N GLU A 71 6.13 22.81 0.07
CA GLU A 71 6.01 23.50 -1.22
C GLU A 71 5.54 22.54 -2.31
N THR A 72 6.06 21.32 -2.31
CA THR A 72 5.76 20.30 -3.34
C THR A 72 4.62 19.35 -2.89
N GLY A 73 4.43 19.19 -1.58
CA GLY A 73 3.51 18.20 -0.99
C GLY A 73 4.07 16.77 -0.98
N TYR A 74 5.32 16.58 -1.41
CA TYR A 74 5.97 15.27 -1.47
C TYR A 74 6.74 14.94 -0.20
N THR A 75 6.86 13.65 0.06
CA THR A 75 7.80 13.10 1.04
C THR A 75 9.11 12.77 0.33
N GLU A 76 10.15 13.57 0.59
CA GLU A 76 11.42 13.57 -0.15
C GLU A 76 12.51 12.86 0.66
N ALA A 77 13.23 11.91 0.05
CA ALA A 77 14.32 11.19 0.72
C ALA A 77 15.50 12.13 1.07
N LEU A 78 16.11 11.89 2.24
CA LEU A 78 17.32 12.59 2.67
C LEU A 78 18.57 12.18 1.87
N ASP A 79 18.54 11.00 1.25
CA ASP A 79 19.54 10.55 0.29
C ASP A 79 19.21 11.11 -1.09
N ASP A 80 20.07 12.00 -1.60
CA ASP A 80 19.93 12.61 -2.92
C ASP A 80 20.60 11.80 -4.03
N SER A 81 21.36 10.75 -3.69
CA SER A 81 22.13 9.93 -4.63
C SER A 81 21.30 8.87 -5.35
N SER A 82 20.08 8.61 -4.86
CA SER A 82 19.18 7.60 -5.41
C SER A 82 17.73 8.06 -5.38
N ASP A 83 16.90 7.41 -6.19
CA ASP A 83 15.45 7.59 -6.19
C ASP A 83 14.78 6.35 -5.60
N ILE A 84 13.71 6.56 -4.83
CA ILE A 84 12.87 5.46 -4.35
C ILE A 84 11.88 5.08 -5.44
N VAL A 85 11.89 3.81 -5.84
CA VAL A 85 11.07 3.28 -6.93
C VAL A 85 10.40 1.97 -6.53
N VAL A 86 9.20 1.74 -7.07
CA VAL A 86 8.47 0.49 -6.92
C VAL A 86 8.67 -0.37 -8.16
N PRO A 87 9.08 -1.65 -8.03
CA PRO A 87 9.17 -2.58 -9.15
C PRO A 87 7.87 -2.66 -9.96
N GLN A 88 7.98 -2.72 -11.28
CA GLN A 88 6.82 -2.94 -12.17
C GLN A 88 6.83 -4.32 -12.82
N ASP A 89 7.80 -5.16 -12.44
CA ASP A 89 7.94 -6.54 -12.87
C ASP A 89 6.65 -7.34 -12.62
N ASP A 90 6.44 -8.36 -13.46
CA ASP A 90 5.24 -9.21 -13.42
C ASP A 90 3.94 -8.38 -13.39
N TYR A 91 3.89 -7.31 -14.22
CA TYR A 91 2.75 -6.42 -14.35
C TYR A 91 2.36 -5.69 -13.05
N GLY A 92 3.35 -5.48 -12.17
CA GLY A 92 3.20 -4.90 -10.85
C GLY A 92 2.82 -5.89 -9.75
N LEU A 93 2.62 -7.17 -10.08
CA LEU A 93 2.32 -8.22 -9.09
C LEU A 93 3.55 -8.52 -8.22
N TYR A 94 4.76 -8.52 -8.81
CA TYR A 94 5.99 -8.80 -8.07
C TYR A 94 6.18 -7.87 -6.86
N ALA A 95 5.79 -6.60 -6.99
CA ALA A 95 5.94 -5.63 -5.90
C ALA A 95 5.03 -5.92 -4.69
N ILE A 96 3.95 -6.67 -4.87
CA ILE A 96 2.91 -6.88 -3.86
C ILE A 96 2.71 -8.36 -3.50
N ASP A 97 3.49 -9.25 -4.11
CA ASP A 97 3.40 -10.72 -3.96
C ASP A 97 4.04 -11.18 -2.64
N ILE A 98 5.36 -11.39 -2.63
CA ILE A 98 6.17 -11.68 -1.44
C ILE A 98 7.10 -10.48 -1.22
N LEU A 99 6.98 -9.79 -0.08
CA LEU A 99 7.68 -8.52 0.18
C LEU A 99 9.19 -8.68 0.40
N ASP A 100 9.64 -9.84 0.90
CA ASP A 100 11.05 -10.25 0.85
C ASP A 100 11.21 -11.56 0.03
N PRO A 101 11.41 -11.48 -1.30
CA PRO A 101 11.53 -12.66 -2.15
C PRO A 101 12.91 -13.34 -2.11
N SER A 102 13.72 -13.14 -1.07
CA SER A 102 15.05 -13.77 -1.00
C SER A 102 14.97 -15.30 -0.88
N LEU A 103 15.98 -15.98 -1.42
CA LEU A 103 15.99 -17.45 -1.48
C LEU A 103 15.85 -18.10 -0.09
N PHE A 104 16.48 -17.49 0.92
CA PHE A 104 16.40 -17.94 2.31
C PHE A 104 14.96 -17.94 2.83
N ILE A 105 14.20 -16.88 2.55
CA ILE A 105 12.81 -16.72 2.96
C ILE A 105 11.90 -17.72 2.28
N LYS A 106 12.09 -17.90 0.96
CA LYS A 106 11.34 -18.89 0.20
C LYS A 106 11.62 -20.32 0.67
N LEU A 107 12.87 -20.62 1.03
CA LEU A 107 13.27 -21.95 1.51
C LEU A 107 12.73 -22.24 2.91
N LEU A 108 12.68 -21.24 3.79
CA LEU A 108 12.16 -21.38 5.15
C LEU A 108 10.66 -21.17 5.27
N HIS A 109 9.97 -20.82 4.18
CA HIS A 109 8.54 -20.53 4.15
C HIS A 109 8.12 -19.53 5.25
N LEU A 110 8.87 -18.43 5.41
CA LEU A 110 8.47 -17.37 6.35
C LEU A 110 7.30 -16.59 5.74
N THR A 111 6.09 -17.03 6.06
CA THR A 111 4.84 -16.49 5.51
C THR A 111 4.54 -15.06 5.97
N ASP A 112 5.21 -14.57 7.01
CA ASP A 112 4.97 -13.20 7.54
C ASP A 112 5.31 -12.07 6.55
N VAL A 113 6.05 -12.38 5.47
CA VAL A 113 6.33 -11.43 4.38
C VAL A 113 5.53 -11.72 3.11
N TYR A 114 4.63 -12.69 3.14
CA TYR A 114 3.73 -13.00 2.03
C TYR A 114 2.56 -12.03 2.12
N HIS A 115 2.35 -11.23 1.07
CA HIS A 115 1.30 -10.20 1.07
C HIS A 115 0.10 -10.63 0.23
N PHE A 116 0.14 -10.48 -1.09
CA PHE A 116 -0.92 -11.01 -1.98
C PHE A 116 -0.63 -12.41 -2.50
N HIS A 117 0.47 -13.05 -2.10
CA HIS A 117 0.92 -14.33 -2.64
C HIS A 117 -0.20 -15.37 -2.78
N ASP A 118 -0.86 -15.71 -1.68
CA ASP A 118 -1.90 -16.73 -1.66
C ASP A 118 -3.12 -16.34 -2.52
N MET A 119 -3.44 -15.04 -2.58
CA MET A 119 -4.52 -14.53 -3.43
C MET A 119 -4.13 -14.61 -4.92
N ILE A 120 -2.89 -14.27 -5.26
CA ILE A 120 -2.37 -14.35 -6.63
C ILE A 120 -2.38 -15.81 -7.09
N ASP A 121 -1.85 -16.72 -6.28
CA ASP A 121 -1.81 -18.15 -6.59
C ASP A 121 -3.23 -18.72 -6.74
N MET A 122 -4.13 -18.40 -5.80
CA MET A 122 -5.54 -18.79 -5.90
C MET A 122 -6.18 -18.28 -7.19
N LEU A 123 -6.00 -17.00 -7.56
CA LEU A 123 -6.58 -16.46 -8.79
C LEU A 123 -6.00 -17.13 -10.03
N VAL A 124 -4.69 -17.37 -10.08
CA VAL A 124 -4.03 -18.07 -11.20
C VAL A 124 -4.56 -19.49 -11.34
N ASP A 125 -4.74 -20.22 -10.23
CA ASP A 125 -5.32 -21.56 -10.22
C ASP A 125 -6.78 -21.57 -10.71
N HIS A 126 -7.50 -20.45 -10.58
CA HIS A 126 -8.85 -20.25 -11.10
C HIS A 126 -8.88 -19.66 -12.52
N GLY A 127 -7.76 -19.69 -13.25
CA GLY A 127 -7.70 -19.36 -14.68
C GLY A 127 -7.36 -17.91 -15.00
N TYR A 128 -7.02 -17.10 -14.01
CA TYR A 128 -6.50 -15.76 -14.25
C TYR A 128 -5.09 -15.81 -14.86
N LYS A 129 -4.83 -14.92 -15.83
CA LYS A 129 -3.55 -14.83 -16.53
C LYS A 129 -2.87 -13.52 -16.18
N LYS A 130 -1.70 -13.58 -15.54
CA LYS A 130 -0.87 -12.41 -15.24
C LYS A 130 -0.60 -11.60 -16.52
N GLY A 131 -0.83 -10.29 -16.47
CA GLY A 131 -0.62 -9.40 -17.62
C GLY A 131 -1.72 -9.42 -18.68
N THR A 132 -2.74 -10.26 -18.53
CA THR A 132 -3.93 -10.26 -19.41
C THR A 132 -5.20 -10.02 -18.61
N THR A 133 -5.40 -10.74 -17.50
CA THR A 133 -6.57 -10.60 -16.63
C THR A 133 -6.21 -10.42 -15.16
N LEU A 134 -4.93 -10.42 -14.78
CA LEU A 134 -4.47 -10.18 -13.41
C LEU A 134 -3.29 -9.22 -13.40
N PHE A 135 -3.40 -8.16 -12.60
CA PHE A 135 -2.44 -7.07 -12.52
C PHE A 135 -2.25 -6.62 -11.06
N GLY A 136 -1.07 -6.08 -10.76
CA GLY A 136 -0.76 -5.51 -9.45
C GLY A 136 -0.48 -4.02 -9.53
N TYR A 137 -0.83 -3.30 -8.48
CA TYR A 137 -0.51 -1.91 -8.26
C TYR A 137 0.07 -1.72 -6.85
N GLY A 138 1.38 -1.90 -6.77
CA GLY A 138 2.18 -1.40 -5.66
C GLY A 138 2.59 0.06 -5.89
N TYR A 139 2.73 0.82 -4.81
CA TYR A 139 3.07 2.24 -4.85
C TYR A 139 3.96 2.66 -3.68
N ASP A 140 4.58 3.84 -3.78
CA ASP A 140 5.36 4.41 -2.68
C ASP A 140 4.41 4.87 -1.57
N PHE A 141 4.12 3.95 -0.65
CA PHE A 141 3.18 4.15 0.46
C PHE A 141 3.62 5.22 1.47
N ARG A 142 4.81 5.79 1.32
CA ARG A 142 5.27 6.95 2.11
C ARG A 142 4.64 8.25 1.62
N GLN A 143 4.17 8.28 0.38
CA GLN A 143 3.53 9.46 -0.20
C GLN A 143 2.06 9.57 0.24
N SER A 144 1.54 10.79 0.19
CA SER A 144 0.12 11.05 0.42
C SER A 144 -0.75 10.31 -0.61
N ASN A 145 -1.84 9.67 -0.16
CA ASN A 145 -2.80 8.95 -1.01
C ASN A 145 -3.44 9.80 -2.13
N ARG A 146 -3.38 11.13 -2.03
CA ARG A 146 -3.87 12.06 -3.08
C ARG A 146 -2.76 12.78 -3.85
N ILE A 147 -1.51 12.36 -3.73
CA ILE A 147 -0.41 12.96 -4.49
C ILE A 147 -0.51 12.52 -5.95
N GLU A 148 -0.16 13.43 -6.87
CA GLU A 148 -0.24 13.22 -8.33
C GLU A 148 0.42 11.92 -8.77
N GLN A 149 1.64 11.63 -8.30
CA GLN A 149 2.38 10.40 -8.63
C GLN A 149 1.56 9.11 -8.41
N LEU A 150 0.83 9.01 -7.29
CA LEU A 150 0.06 7.80 -6.95
C LEU A 150 -1.26 7.76 -7.73
N ILE A 151 -1.91 8.92 -7.87
CA ILE A 151 -3.17 9.03 -8.60
C ILE A 151 -2.97 8.72 -10.10
N ASP A 152 -1.97 9.33 -10.73
CA ASP A 152 -1.67 9.09 -12.14
C ASP A 152 -1.14 7.67 -12.38
N GLY A 153 -0.35 7.13 -11.46
CA GLY A 153 0.09 5.74 -11.55
C GLY A 153 -1.08 4.74 -11.50
N LEU A 154 -2.07 4.96 -10.65
CA LEU A 154 -3.28 4.13 -10.61
C LEU A 154 -4.10 4.26 -11.89
N LYS A 155 -4.24 5.48 -12.42
CA LYS A 155 -4.88 5.74 -13.71
C LYS A 155 -4.22 4.95 -14.84
N GLU A 156 -2.90 5.02 -14.97
CA GLU A 156 -2.13 4.30 -15.98
C GLU A 156 -2.30 2.79 -15.84
N LYS A 157 -2.30 2.27 -14.60
CA LYS A 157 -2.52 0.85 -14.36
C LYS A 157 -3.91 0.38 -14.79
N LEU A 158 -4.95 1.14 -14.46
CA LEU A 158 -6.33 0.84 -14.87
C LEU A 158 -6.48 0.84 -16.40
N GLU A 159 -5.89 1.81 -17.09
CA GLU A 159 -5.90 1.90 -18.55
C GLU A 159 -5.13 0.73 -19.21
N THR A 160 -3.97 0.39 -18.65
CA THR A 160 -3.17 -0.76 -19.11
C THR A 160 -3.95 -2.06 -18.97
N ALA A 161 -4.56 -2.29 -17.79
CA ALA A 161 -5.34 -3.49 -17.52
C ALA A 161 -6.57 -3.58 -18.42
N TYR A 162 -7.31 -2.49 -18.61
CA TYR A 162 -8.46 -2.41 -19.52
C TYR A 162 -8.07 -2.79 -20.96
N THR A 163 -6.98 -2.21 -21.45
CA THR A 163 -6.49 -2.46 -22.82
C THR A 163 -6.02 -3.90 -23.01
N ALA A 164 -5.20 -4.40 -22.08
CA ALA A 164 -4.69 -5.78 -22.11
C ALA A 164 -5.81 -6.83 -21.97
N SER A 165 -6.94 -6.46 -21.37
CA SER A 165 -8.12 -7.32 -21.17
C SER A 165 -9.12 -7.27 -22.33
N GLY A 166 -8.75 -6.68 -23.47
CA GLY A 166 -9.63 -6.55 -24.64
C GLY A 166 -10.73 -5.50 -24.49
N GLY A 167 -10.50 -4.46 -23.67
CA GLY A 167 -11.47 -3.40 -23.41
C GLY A 167 -12.54 -3.76 -22.39
N ARG A 168 -12.27 -4.75 -21.53
CA ARG A 168 -13.16 -5.10 -20.41
C ARG A 168 -12.81 -4.27 -19.18
N LYS A 169 -13.82 -3.77 -18.50
CA LYS A 169 -13.67 -3.08 -17.21
C LYS A 169 -13.09 -4.04 -16.17
N VAL A 170 -12.32 -3.51 -15.23
CA VAL A 170 -11.63 -4.29 -14.20
C VAL A 170 -12.42 -4.35 -12.90
N ASN A 171 -12.28 -5.47 -12.19
CA ASN A 171 -12.64 -5.60 -10.79
C ASN A 171 -11.42 -5.18 -9.95
N LEU A 172 -11.56 -4.11 -9.18
CA LEU A 172 -10.50 -3.55 -8.35
C LEU A 172 -10.57 -4.17 -6.95
N ILE A 173 -9.47 -4.72 -6.46
CA ILE A 173 -9.36 -5.23 -5.09
C ILE A 173 -8.30 -4.42 -4.36
N SER A 174 -8.69 -3.70 -3.31
CA SER A 174 -7.77 -2.90 -2.51
C SER A 174 -7.69 -3.40 -1.07
N HIS A 175 -6.50 -3.33 -0.48
CA HIS A 175 -6.28 -3.70 0.91
C HIS A 175 -5.86 -2.51 1.77
N SER A 176 -6.42 -2.40 2.98
CA SER A 176 -6.04 -1.42 3.99
C SER A 176 -5.97 0.01 3.43
N MET A 177 -4.85 0.71 3.58
CA MET A 177 -4.62 2.07 3.06
C MET A 177 -4.80 2.18 1.53
N GLY A 178 -4.65 1.09 0.78
CA GLY A 178 -4.92 1.06 -0.65
C GLY A 178 -6.37 1.44 -0.98
N GLY A 179 -7.31 1.12 -0.09
CA GLY A 179 -8.70 1.57 -0.25
C GLY A 179 -8.86 3.09 -0.08
N LEU A 180 -8.06 3.73 0.77
CA LEU A 180 -8.04 5.19 0.89
C LEU A 180 -7.45 5.87 -0.35
N LEU A 181 -6.42 5.28 -0.96
CA LEU A 181 -5.90 5.70 -2.26
C LEU A 181 -6.98 5.62 -3.34
N VAL A 182 -7.73 4.52 -3.39
CA VAL A 182 -8.86 4.38 -4.32
C VAL A 182 -9.95 5.42 -4.04
N SER A 183 -10.30 5.68 -2.78
CA SER A 183 -11.24 6.76 -2.42
C SER A 183 -10.75 8.13 -2.89
N CYS A 184 -9.46 8.46 -2.69
CA CYS A 184 -8.88 9.71 -3.21
C CYS A 184 -8.96 9.76 -4.75
N PHE A 185 -8.70 8.64 -5.42
CA PHE A 185 -8.81 8.53 -6.87
C PHE A 185 -10.23 8.78 -7.35
N ILE A 186 -11.26 8.20 -6.71
CA ILE A 186 -12.66 8.41 -7.06
C ILE A 186 -13.04 9.89 -6.89
N ALA A 187 -12.62 10.54 -5.79
CA ALA A 187 -12.92 11.95 -5.57
C ALA A 187 -12.30 12.88 -6.62
N LEU A 188 -11.12 12.52 -7.16
CA LEU A 188 -10.38 13.35 -8.11
C LEU A 188 -10.70 13.02 -9.58
N HIS A 189 -11.01 11.76 -9.89
CA HIS A 189 -11.15 11.22 -11.24
C HIS A 189 -12.31 10.21 -11.35
N SER A 190 -13.47 10.59 -10.84
CA SER A 190 -14.71 9.79 -10.83
C SER A 190 -15.09 9.25 -12.22
N ASP A 191 -14.95 10.07 -13.27
CA ASP A 191 -15.24 9.71 -14.66
C ASP A 191 -14.27 8.63 -15.20
N VAL A 192 -12.99 8.75 -14.88
CA VAL A 192 -11.96 7.77 -15.23
C VAL A 192 -12.20 6.46 -14.50
N PHE A 193 -12.55 6.53 -13.22
CA PHE A 193 -12.89 5.35 -12.43
C PHE A 193 -14.10 4.62 -13.04
N ALA A 194 -15.18 5.35 -13.33
CA ALA A 194 -16.38 4.79 -13.96
C ALA A 194 -16.11 4.19 -15.35
N LYS A 195 -15.16 4.75 -16.09
CA LYS A 195 -14.74 4.25 -17.42
C LYS A 195 -14.07 2.89 -17.32
N TYR A 196 -13.16 2.70 -16.36
CA TYR A 196 -12.28 1.52 -16.33
C TYR A 196 -12.67 0.46 -15.30
N VAL A 197 -13.39 0.82 -14.24
CA VAL A 197 -13.74 -0.09 -13.14
C VAL A 197 -15.18 -0.56 -13.27
N ASN A 198 -15.41 -1.85 -13.01
CA ASN A 198 -16.72 -2.49 -12.93
C ASN A 198 -17.18 -2.68 -11.48
N LYS A 199 -16.24 -3.13 -10.65
CA LYS A 199 -16.47 -3.50 -9.26
C LYS A 199 -15.31 -3.04 -8.41
N TRP A 200 -15.60 -2.61 -7.19
CA TRP A 200 -14.60 -2.34 -6.18
C TRP A 200 -14.84 -3.20 -4.94
N ILE A 201 -13.89 -4.07 -4.64
CA ILE A 201 -13.83 -4.86 -3.42
C ILE A 201 -12.73 -4.25 -2.55
N THR A 202 -13.06 -3.91 -1.32
CA THR A 202 -12.07 -3.38 -0.38
C THR A 202 -12.00 -4.25 0.86
N ILE A 203 -10.78 -4.44 1.37
CA ILE A 203 -10.48 -5.33 2.48
C ILE A 203 -9.79 -4.52 3.58
N ALA A 204 -10.38 -4.49 4.78
CA ALA A 204 -9.84 -3.86 5.98
C ALA A 204 -9.45 -2.37 5.80
N THR A 205 -10.21 -1.62 4.99
CA THR A 205 -9.87 -0.22 4.71
C THR A 205 -10.26 0.70 5.87
N PRO A 206 -9.32 1.47 6.45
CA PRO A 206 -9.60 2.38 7.55
C PRO A 206 -10.21 3.69 7.05
N PHE A 207 -11.45 3.66 6.54
CA PHE A 207 -12.09 4.84 5.94
C PHE A 207 -12.15 6.05 6.88
N GLN A 208 -12.40 5.82 8.18
CA GLN A 208 -12.37 6.89 9.18
C GLN A 208 -11.02 7.02 9.91
N GLY A 209 -10.03 6.16 9.62
CA GLY A 209 -8.70 6.14 10.23
C GLY A 209 -8.47 4.98 11.21
N ALA A 210 -7.23 4.78 11.63
CA ALA A 210 -6.82 3.77 12.61
C ALA A 210 -6.03 4.46 13.75
N PRO A 211 -6.74 5.10 14.70
CA PRO A 211 -6.13 6.06 15.62
C PRO A 211 -5.07 5.43 16.54
N GLY A 212 -5.27 4.21 17.03
CA GLY A 212 -4.29 3.56 17.91
C GLY A 212 -2.92 3.36 17.24
N CYS A 213 -2.91 2.83 16.01
CA CYS A 213 -1.67 2.64 15.24
C CYS A 213 -0.98 3.97 14.90
N ILE A 214 -1.75 4.99 14.51
CA ILE A 214 -1.18 6.31 14.17
C ILE A 214 -0.63 7.03 15.40
N ASN A 215 -1.31 6.97 16.54
CA ASN A 215 -0.84 7.60 17.77
C ASN A 215 0.45 6.96 18.29
N ASP A 216 0.56 5.63 18.24
CA ASP A 216 1.80 4.93 18.60
C ASP A 216 2.93 5.31 17.64
N SER A 217 2.66 5.26 16.33
CA SER A 217 3.62 5.64 15.28
C SER A 217 4.15 7.06 15.47
N LEU A 218 3.28 8.02 15.79
CA LEU A 218 3.67 9.41 15.97
C LEU A 218 4.51 9.59 17.23
N LEU A 219 4.17 8.96 18.35
CA LEU A 219 4.76 9.28 19.65
C LEU A 219 5.98 8.43 20.00
N THR A 220 5.91 7.12 19.76
CA THR A 220 6.93 6.16 20.20
C THR A 220 7.58 5.42 19.02
N GLY A 221 6.97 5.50 17.83
CA GLY A 221 7.36 4.77 16.64
C GLY A 221 6.58 3.44 16.52
N LEU A 222 6.48 2.91 15.30
CA LEU A 222 5.72 1.69 15.05
C LEU A 222 6.60 0.44 15.05
N GLN A 223 6.06 -0.67 15.57
CA GLN A 223 6.64 -1.99 15.47
C GLN A 223 5.64 -2.94 14.82
N PHE A 224 5.99 -3.54 13.67
CA PHE A 224 5.08 -4.37 12.89
C PHE A 224 4.98 -5.82 13.39
N VAL A 225 6.00 -6.31 14.11
CA VAL A 225 6.08 -7.68 14.60
C VAL A 225 6.67 -7.67 16.01
N GLU A 226 6.10 -8.46 16.92
CA GLU A 226 6.58 -8.60 18.30
C GLU A 226 7.49 -9.84 18.47
N GLY A 227 8.23 -9.90 19.57
CA GLY A 227 9.11 -11.05 19.87
C GLY A 227 10.41 -11.08 19.08
N LEU A 228 11.01 -12.26 18.92
CA LEU A 228 12.33 -12.42 18.25
C LEU A 228 12.30 -12.01 16.78
N GLU A 229 11.13 -12.05 16.15
CA GLU A 229 10.93 -11.70 14.76
C GLU A 229 11.15 -10.20 14.51
N SER A 230 10.92 -9.35 15.52
CA SER A 230 11.08 -7.90 15.41
C SER A 230 12.51 -7.46 15.07
N TYR A 231 13.53 -8.27 15.41
CA TYR A 231 14.93 -8.00 15.07
C TYR A 231 15.21 -8.10 13.56
N PHE A 232 14.32 -8.74 12.81
CA PHE A 232 14.41 -8.90 11.37
C PHE A 232 13.64 -7.83 10.59
N PHE A 233 12.87 -6.98 11.28
CA PHE A 233 12.15 -5.86 10.68
C PHE A 233 12.78 -4.52 11.04
N VAL A 234 12.30 -3.45 10.42
CA VAL A 234 12.72 -2.09 10.77
C VAL A 234 12.33 -1.82 12.22
N SER A 235 13.30 -1.42 13.05
CA SER A 235 13.08 -1.22 14.48
C SER A 235 12.15 -0.04 14.74
N ARG A 236 11.38 -0.12 15.84
CA ARG A 236 10.58 0.99 16.37
C ARG A 236 11.37 2.30 16.43
N TRP A 237 12.62 2.22 16.86
CA TRP A 237 13.54 3.36 16.96
C TRP A 237 13.88 3.99 15.61
N SER A 238 13.88 3.22 14.52
CA SER A 238 14.05 3.75 13.16
C SER A 238 12.84 4.56 12.67
N MET A 239 11.70 4.46 13.36
CA MET A 239 10.45 5.17 13.07
C MET A 239 10.08 6.21 14.13
N HIS A 240 11.00 6.51 15.06
CA HIS A 240 10.77 7.45 16.16
C HIS A 240 10.84 8.92 15.69
N GLN A 241 10.38 9.87 16.52
CA GLN A 241 10.42 11.32 16.23
C GLN A 241 11.84 11.93 16.17
N LEU A 242 12.89 11.12 16.18
CA LEU A 242 14.28 11.53 16.10
C LEU A 242 15.01 10.66 15.09
N ILE A 243 15.55 11.30 14.05
CA ILE A 243 16.31 10.65 13.00
C ILE A 243 17.80 10.97 13.16
N GLU A 244 18.66 9.95 13.22
CA GLU A 244 20.12 10.12 13.22
C GLU A 244 20.71 9.96 11.80
N TYR A 245 20.79 11.05 11.04
CA TYR A 245 21.31 11.03 9.67
C TYR A 245 22.66 11.77 9.58
N ASN A 246 23.69 11.12 9.01
CA ASN A 246 25.04 11.68 8.86
C ASN A 246 25.63 12.28 10.17
N LYS A 247 25.44 11.56 11.30
CA LYS A 247 25.86 11.98 12.65
C LYS A 247 25.18 13.27 13.15
N LYS A 248 24.06 13.66 12.54
CA LYS A 248 23.20 14.74 13.01
C LYS A 248 21.87 14.15 13.47
N THR A 249 21.39 14.64 14.61
CA THR A 249 20.04 14.34 15.08
C THR A 249 19.08 15.35 14.46
N ILE A 250 18.09 14.84 13.73
CA ILE A 250 17.04 15.63 13.08
C ILE A 250 15.74 15.34 13.83
N PRO A 251 15.16 16.33 14.53
CA PRO A 251 13.86 16.16 15.15
C PRO A 251 12.76 16.16 14.09
N LEU A 252 11.78 15.27 14.28
CA LEU A 252 10.54 15.20 13.50
C LEU A 252 9.36 15.62 14.39
N PRO A 253 9.28 16.91 14.77
CA PRO A 253 8.15 17.38 15.56
C PRO A 253 6.86 17.28 14.74
N PHE A 254 5.72 17.38 15.43
CA PHE A 254 4.43 17.51 14.78
C PHE A 254 4.48 18.62 13.71
N ASN A 255 4.19 18.26 12.47
CA ASN A 255 4.29 19.15 11.33
C ASN A 255 2.90 19.72 10.99
N HIS A 256 2.72 21.03 11.22
CA HIS A 256 1.46 21.70 10.96
C HIS A 256 1.04 21.69 9.49
N ASP A 257 1.98 21.63 8.54
CA ASP A 257 1.65 21.57 7.12
C ASP A 257 1.19 20.16 6.71
N ILE A 258 1.77 19.11 7.29
CA ILE A 258 1.22 17.75 7.20
C ILE A 258 -0.19 17.71 7.78
N TYR A 259 -0.44 18.33 8.93
CA TYR A 259 -1.78 18.36 9.53
C TYR A 259 -2.81 19.07 8.65
N LYS A 260 -2.47 20.23 8.06
CA LYS A 260 -3.33 20.91 7.09
C LYS A 260 -3.59 20.04 5.85
N TRP A 261 -2.56 19.36 5.35
CA TRP A 261 -2.67 18.44 4.23
C TRP A 261 -3.57 17.23 4.55
N ALA A 262 -3.43 16.64 5.73
CA ALA A 262 -4.29 15.56 6.21
C ALA A 262 -5.75 16.02 6.37
N THR A 263 -5.97 17.23 6.91
CA THR A 263 -7.31 17.82 7.06
C THR A 263 -8.00 18.03 5.71
N THR A 264 -7.27 18.54 4.71
CA THR A 264 -7.82 18.69 3.34
C THR A 264 -8.08 17.34 2.68
N THR A 265 -7.22 16.36 2.91
CA THR A 265 -7.43 14.98 2.46
C THR A 265 -8.67 14.35 3.09
N ARG A 266 -8.92 14.56 4.39
CA ARG A 266 -10.15 14.08 5.05
C ARG A 266 -11.40 14.73 4.48
N LYS A 267 -11.37 16.03 4.17
CA LYS A 267 -12.49 16.71 3.49
C LYS A 267 -12.77 16.10 2.11
N LEU A 268 -11.72 15.77 1.35
CA LEU A 268 -11.84 15.09 0.06
C LEU A 268 -12.46 13.70 0.22
N LEU A 269 -11.98 12.90 1.18
CA LEU A 269 -12.52 11.56 1.45
C LEU A 269 -14.00 11.61 1.86
N ASN A 270 -14.41 12.61 2.64
CA ASN A 270 -15.81 12.81 3.03
C ASN A 270 -16.71 13.21 1.85
N SER A 271 -16.16 13.71 0.74
CA SER A 271 -16.93 14.06 -0.46
C SER A 271 -17.04 12.92 -1.49
N VAL A 272 -16.42 11.77 -1.23
CA VAL A 272 -16.41 10.65 -2.18
C VAL A 272 -17.82 10.14 -2.40
N GLN A 273 -18.20 10.07 -3.67
CA GLN A 273 -19.41 9.41 -4.14
C GLN A 273 -19.01 8.38 -5.18
N LEU A 274 -19.46 7.14 -5.00
CA LEU A 274 -19.18 6.09 -5.96
C LEU A 274 -19.97 6.36 -7.24
N PRO A 275 -19.36 6.23 -8.44
CA PRO A 275 -20.10 6.38 -9.68
C PRO A 275 -21.24 5.39 -9.82
N GLU A 276 -22.33 5.81 -10.48
CA GLU A 276 -23.49 4.94 -10.73
C GLU A 276 -23.09 3.70 -11.54
N GLY A 277 -23.63 2.54 -11.14
CA GLY A 277 -23.39 1.26 -11.81
C GLY A 277 -22.10 0.55 -11.40
N ILE A 278 -21.33 1.07 -10.44
CA ILE A 278 -20.22 0.34 -9.84
C ILE A 278 -20.70 -0.49 -8.66
N GLU A 279 -20.43 -1.79 -8.70
CA GLU A 279 -20.67 -2.65 -7.53
C GLU A 279 -19.59 -2.43 -6.46
N PHE A 280 -19.99 -2.24 -5.21
CA PHE A 280 -19.09 -2.06 -4.07
C PHE A 280 -19.25 -3.15 -3.02
N TYR A 281 -18.13 -3.75 -2.63
CA TYR A 281 -18.07 -4.78 -1.59
C TYR A 281 -17.06 -4.35 -0.54
N ASN A 282 -17.50 -4.27 0.71
CA ASN A 282 -16.67 -3.92 1.84
C ASN A 282 -16.49 -5.15 2.75
N ILE A 283 -15.26 -5.63 2.87
CA ILE A 283 -14.87 -6.74 3.74
C ILE A 283 -14.01 -6.15 4.86
N TYR A 284 -14.43 -6.33 6.11
CA TYR A 284 -13.67 -5.84 7.27
C TYR A 284 -13.73 -6.84 8.41
N GLY A 285 -12.68 -6.86 9.23
CA GLY A 285 -12.59 -7.72 10.40
C GLY A 285 -13.31 -7.12 11.60
N THR A 286 -13.79 -8.00 12.48
CA THR A 286 -14.41 -7.67 13.76
C THR A 286 -13.95 -8.71 14.79
N SER A 287 -14.40 -8.54 16.04
CA SER A 287 -14.18 -9.45 17.17
C SER A 287 -12.73 -9.53 17.67
N LEU A 288 -11.88 -8.57 17.31
CA LEU A 288 -10.55 -8.39 17.90
C LEU A 288 -10.47 -7.05 18.64
N ASP A 289 -9.86 -7.09 19.83
CA ASP A 289 -9.55 -5.90 20.60
C ASP A 289 -8.62 -4.99 19.78
N THR A 290 -9.14 -3.82 19.39
CA THR A 290 -8.46 -2.90 18.49
C THR A 290 -8.14 -1.59 19.21
N PRO A 291 -6.86 -1.18 19.31
CA PRO A 291 -6.47 0.05 19.98
C PRO A 291 -7.17 1.29 19.40
N PHE A 292 -7.81 2.07 20.26
CA PHE A 292 -8.59 3.26 19.88
C PHE A 292 -8.00 4.54 20.47
N ASP A 293 -8.09 4.70 21.80
CA ASP A 293 -7.46 5.81 22.51
C ASP A 293 -6.12 5.39 23.10
N VAL A 294 -5.24 6.37 23.30
CA VAL A 294 -3.99 6.21 24.02
C VAL A 294 -3.95 7.17 25.20
N CYS A 295 -3.55 6.68 26.37
CA CYS A 295 -3.33 7.46 27.57
C CYS A 295 -1.88 7.32 28.03
N TYR A 296 -1.26 8.43 28.41
CA TYR A 296 0.06 8.44 29.04
C TYR A 296 -0.08 9.00 30.45
N GLY A 297 0.41 8.24 31.43
CA GLY A 297 0.21 8.51 32.85
C GLY A 297 -1.18 8.08 33.34
N SER A 298 -1.48 8.39 34.60
CA SER A 298 -2.77 8.07 35.23
C SER A 298 -3.23 9.21 36.14
N GLU A 299 -4.44 9.10 36.70
CA GLU A 299 -4.92 10.06 37.71
C GLU A 299 -3.97 10.13 38.93
N MET A 300 -3.33 9.00 39.28
CA MET A 300 -2.43 8.90 40.43
C MET A 300 -0.98 9.30 40.10
N ASP A 301 -0.59 9.23 38.83
CA ASP A 301 0.74 9.57 38.34
C ASP A 301 0.65 10.24 36.96
N PRO A 302 0.23 11.52 36.90
CA PRO A 302 0.06 12.22 35.65
C PRO A 302 1.41 12.61 35.03
N ILE A 303 1.46 12.67 33.71
CA ILE A 303 2.62 13.23 32.99
C ILE A 303 2.74 14.72 33.31
N ASN A 304 3.78 15.08 34.06
CA ASN A 304 4.07 16.47 34.44
C ASN A 304 4.96 17.18 33.41
N ASP A 305 5.93 16.48 32.83
CA ASP A 305 6.76 16.95 31.73
C ASP A 305 6.36 16.20 30.44
N PRO A 306 5.87 16.90 29.39
CA PRO A 306 5.52 16.26 28.12
C PRO A 306 6.65 15.46 27.47
N THR A 307 7.91 15.71 27.81
CA THR A 307 9.06 14.93 27.31
C THR A 307 9.08 13.50 27.87
N ASP A 308 8.44 13.26 29.01
CA ASP A 308 8.31 11.92 29.62
C ASP A 308 7.36 11.00 28.81
N ILE A 309 6.54 11.54 27.91
CA ILE A 309 5.69 10.74 27.02
C ILE A 309 6.53 9.76 26.19
N CYS A 310 7.70 10.20 25.71
CA CYS A 310 8.57 9.38 24.85
C CYS A 310 9.19 8.18 25.58
N THR A 311 9.19 8.18 26.91
CA THR A 311 9.77 7.14 27.77
C THR A 311 8.73 6.43 28.63
N THR A 312 7.46 6.83 28.55
CA THR A 312 6.35 6.23 29.29
C THR A 312 5.64 5.19 28.43
N MET A 313 5.30 4.05 29.03
CA MET A 313 4.48 3.04 28.36
C MET A 313 3.04 3.54 28.23
N PRO A 314 2.47 3.56 27.01
CA PRO A 314 1.08 3.94 26.82
C PRO A 314 0.11 2.88 27.37
N GLU A 315 -1.03 3.34 27.88
CA GLU A 315 -2.21 2.50 28.10
C GLU A 315 -3.22 2.74 26.98
N TYR A 316 -3.76 1.66 26.41
CA TYR A 316 -4.73 1.74 25.31
C TYR A 316 -6.15 1.41 25.80
N SER A 317 -7.12 2.15 25.27
CA SER A 317 -8.51 1.67 25.22
C SER A 317 -8.69 0.84 23.95
N TYR A 318 -9.58 -0.16 24.02
CA TYR A 318 -9.85 -1.06 22.92
C TYR A 318 -11.31 -1.01 22.52
N VAL A 319 -11.56 -1.12 21.22
CA VAL A 319 -12.89 -1.26 20.62
C VAL A 319 -12.91 -2.47 19.68
N ASP A 320 -14.09 -2.87 19.23
CA ASP A 320 -14.24 -3.94 18.25
C ASP A 320 -13.60 -3.57 16.90
N GLY A 321 -12.88 -4.50 16.28
CA GLY A 321 -12.24 -4.32 14.98
C GLY A 321 -11.40 -5.52 14.55
N ASP A 322 -10.38 -5.28 13.72
CA ASP A 322 -9.48 -6.31 13.19
C ASP A 322 -8.11 -6.38 13.89
N GLY A 323 -7.97 -5.71 15.03
CA GLY A 323 -6.71 -5.56 15.78
C GLY A 323 -5.90 -4.32 15.40
N THR A 324 -6.19 -3.69 14.25
CA THR A 324 -5.56 -2.43 13.81
C THR A 324 -6.58 -1.34 13.51
N VAL A 325 -7.64 -1.68 12.78
CA VAL A 325 -8.68 -0.79 12.30
C VAL A 325 -9.96 -1.05 13.08
N PRO A 326 -10.51 -0.03 13.77
CA PRO A 326 -11.81 -0.14 14.42
C PRO A 326 -12.90 -0.51 13.41
N ALA A 327 -13.83 -1.40 13.78
CA ALA A 327 -14.93 -1.81 12.92
C ALA A 327 -15.77 -0.62 12.44
N GLU A 328 -16.02 0.36 13.32
CA GLU A 328 -16.71 1.62 12.95
C GLU A 328 -15.97 2.39 11.85
N SER A 329 -14.63 2.36 11.87
CA SER A 329 -13.82 3.04 10.87
C SER A 329 -13.85 2.33 9.51
N ALA A 330 -13.86 1.00 9.53
CA ALA A 330 -13.93 0.20 8.31
C ALA A 330 -15.35 0.15 7.73
N MET A 331 -16.37 0.37 8.56
CA MET A 331 -17.77 0.36 8.15
C MET A 331 -18.11 1.62 7.34
N VAL A 332 -18.00 1.51 6.02
CA VAL A 332 -18.53 2.48 5.06
C VAL A 332 -19.48 1.78 4.10
N CYS A 333 -20.58 2.45 3.82
CA CYS A 333 -21.46 2.18 2.70
C CYS A 333 -21.44 3.40 1.79
N TYR A 334 -20.88 3.25 0.59
CA TYR A 334 -21.14 4.19 -0.50
C TYR A 334 -22.54 3.86 -1.03
N LEU A 335 -23.54 4.63 -0.59
CA LEU A 335 -24.92 4.54 -1.09
C LEU A 335 -25.11 5.40 -2.33
#